data_AF-A0A1G9DIZ7-F1
#
_entry.id   AF-A0A1G9DIZ7-F1
#
_cell.length_a   1.000
_cell.length_b   1.000
_cell.length_c   1.000
_cell.angle_alpha   90.00
_cell.angle_beta   90.00
_cell.angle_gamma   90.00
#
_symmetry.space_group_name_H-M   'P 1'
#
loop_
_entity.id
_entity.type
_entity.pdbx_description
1 polymer ?
#
loop_
_entity_poly.entity_id
_entity_poly.type
_entity_poly.pdbx_seq_one_letter_code
_entity_poly.pdbx_strand_id
1 'polypeptide(L)'
;MIIENWSDTCLARADRRAVGHILFALAVLGVVFFIGWLWLIVLSVPVVLELAAPGLRHFLTRRGTLELIERFPWRPVSVSFVAGRRIGRQAYLRVEDSEKHLRLPELPERARVLVRHTRRMWIAGPDERGRVVAMTRGLAFLTRGRVIDR
;
A
#
# COMPACT_ATOMS: atom_id res chain seq x y z
N MET A 1 11.54 -11.86 -14.29
CA MET A 1 11.26 -10.92 -15.39
C MET A 1 9.80 -10.40 -15.45
N ILE A 2 8.76 -11.20 -15.77
CA ILE A 2 7.36 -10.67 -15.89
C ILE A 2 6.83 -10.14 -14.54
N ILE A 3 7.17 -10.80 -13.44
CA ILE A 3 6.69 -10.45 -12.10
C ILE A 3 7.39 -9.19 -11.56
N GLU A 4 8.69 -9.03 -11.83
CA GLU A 4 9.46 -7.82 -11.47
C GLU A 4 8.91 -6.59 -12.20
N ASN A 5 8.65 -6.72 -13.51
CA ASN A 5 8.04 -5.65 -14.30
C ASN A 5 6.63 -5.28 -13.78
N TRP A 6 5.89 -6.26 -13.24
CA TRP A 6 4.60 -6.00 -12.62
C TRP A 6 4.71 -5.28 -11.28
N SER A 7 5.68 -5.63 -10.44
CA SER A 7 5.95 -4.88 -9.20
C SER A 7 6.33 -3.43 -9.50
N ASP A 8 7.15 -3.19 -10.53
CA ASP A 8 7.53 -1.85 -10.96
C ASP A 8 6.33 -1.06 -11.46
N THR A 9 5.44 -1.71 -12.23
CA THR A 9 4.19 -1.09 -12.68
C THR A 9 3.28 -0.71 -11.51
N CYS A 10 3.18 -1.57 -10.48
CA CYS A 10 2.41 -1.28 -9.28
C CYS A 10 3.00 -0.11 -8.49
N LEU A 11 4.33 -0.08 -8.34
CA LEU A 11 5.07 0.98 -7.66
C LEU A 11 4.94 2.31 -8.41
N ALA A 12 5.15 2.31 -9.73
CA ALA A 12 5.03 3.51 -10.56
C ALA A 12 3.62 4.13 -10.49
N ARG A 13 2.58 3.31 -10.44
CA ARG A 13 1.20 3.79 -10.30
C ARG A 13 0.93 4.36 -8.91
N ALA A 14 1.48 3.74 -7.87
CA ALA A 14 1.40 4.25 -6.50
C ALA A 14 2.17 5.57 -6.35
N ASP A 15 3.38 5.64 -6.91
CA ASP A 15 4.23 6.84 -6.95
C ASP A 15 3.52 7.99 -7.67
N ARG A 16 2.95 7.75 -8.86
CA ARG A 16 2.20 8.78 -9.61
C ARG A 16 1.02 9.33 -8.80
N ARG A 17 0.29 8.48 -8.05
CA ARG A 17 -0.79 8.93 -7.18
C ARG A 17 -0.26 9.74 -6.00
N ALA A 18 0.82 9.31 -5.37
CA ALA A 18 1.44 10.03 -4.26
C ALA A 18 1.94 11.43 -4.69
N VAL A 19 2.62 11.50 -5.84
CA VAL A 19 3.07 12.76 -6.45
C VAL A 19 1.88 13.68 -6.74
N GLY A 20 0.77 13.14 -7.25
CA GLY A 20 -0.45 13.92 -7.49
C GLY A 20 -0.98 14.63 -6.24
N HIS A 21 -0.99 13.96 -5.09
CA HIS A 21 -1.42 14.58 -3.82
C HIS A 21 -0.45 15.68 -3.36
N ILE A 22 0.85 15.46 -3.52
CA ILE A 22 1.87 16.47 -3.15
C ILE A 22 1.77 17.69 -4.06
N LEU A 23 1.67 17.49 -5.38
CA LEU A 23 1.53 18.59 -6.34
C LEU A 23 0.24 19.38 -6.09
N PHE A 24 -0.86 18.69 -5.77
CA PHE A 24 -2.11 19.34 -5.43
C PHE A 24 -1.98 20.19 -4.16
N ALA A 25 -1.36 19.65 -3.11
CA ALA A 25 -1.10 20.39 -1.87
C ALA A 25 -0.22 21.63 -2.11
N LEU A 26 0.83 21.51 -2.93
CA LEU A 26 1.68 22.63 -3.31
C LEU A 26 0.95 23.68 -4.15
N ALA A 27 0.06 23.27 -5.06
CA ALA A 27 -0.74 24.19 -5.85
C ALA A 27 -1.70 24.99 -4.95
N VAL A 28 -2.38 24.34 -4.01
CA VAL A 28 -3.23 25.00 -3.00
C VAL A 28 -2.42 26.00 -2.18
N LEU A 29 -1.24 25.59 -1.70
CA LEU A 29 -0.35 26.48 -0.96
C LEU A 29 0.09 27.69 -1.80
N GLY A 30 0.43 27.48 -3.07
CA GLY A 30 0.80 28.56 -3.99
C GLY A 30 -0.32 29.58 -4.20
N VAL A 31 -1.57 29.13 -4.32
CA VAL A 31 -2.75 30.00 -4.40
C VAL A 31 -2.92 30.82 -3.12
N VAL A 32 -2.76 30.19 -1.95
CA VAL A 32 -2.85 30.87 -0.65
C VAL A 32 -1.76 31.94 -0.52
N PHE A 33 -0.52 31.65 -0.93
CA PHE A 33 0.57 32.64 -0.93
C PHE A 33 0.29 33.81 -1.89
N PHE A 34 -0.29 33.55 -3.07
CA PHE A 34 -0.64 34.59 -4.03
C PHE A 34 -1.67 35.60 -3.50
N ILE A 35 -2.55 35.17 -2.60
CA ILE A 35 -3.53 36.05 -1.94
C ILE A 35 -2.84 37.06 -1.00
N GLY A 36 -1.63 36.78 -0.52
CA GLY A 36 -0.82 37.71 0.27
C GLY A 36 -1.32 37.93 1.72
N TRP A 37 -2.33 37.18 2.16
CA TRP A 37 -2.90 37.34 3.50
C TRP A 37 -2.24 36.42 4.52
N LEU A 38 -1.47 36.99 5.45
CA LEU A 38 -0.68 36.25 6.45
C LEU A 38 -1.52 35.26 7.28
N TRP A 39 -2.70 35.67 7.75
CA TRP A 39 -3.57 34.79 8.55
C TRP A 39 -4.14 33.62 7.74
N LEU A 40 -4.44 33.85 6.46
CA LEU A 40 -4.88 32.80 5.55
C LEU A 40 -3.77 31.76 5.34
N ILE A 41 -2.51 32.21 5.24
CA ILE A 41 -1.34 31.32 5.15
C ILE A 41 -1.27 30.45 6.39
N VAL A 42 -1.31 31.03 7.59
CA VAL A 42 -1.24 30.28 8.86
C VAL A 42 -2.38 29.25 8.96
N LEU A 43 -3.62 29.64 8.60
CA LEU A 43 -4.79 28.75 8.64
C LEU A 43 -4.71 27.62 7.61
N SER A 44 -4.05 27.84 6.47
CA SER A 44 -3.94 26.86 5.38
C SER A 44 -2.95 25.74 5.66
N VAL A 45 -1.96 25.96 6.54
CA VAL A 45 -0.92 24.98 6.87
C VAL A 45 -1.49 23.59 7.23
N PRO A 46 -2.42 23.45 8.20
CA PRO A 46 -2.99 22.13 8.53
C PRO A 46 -3.72 21.49 7.35
N VAL A 47 -4.42 22.29 6.53
CA VAL A 47 -5.15 21.79 5.35
C VAL A 47 -4.18 21.24 4.30
N VAL A 48 -3.11 21.98 4.01
CA VAL A 48 -2.07 21.56 3.07
C VAL A 48 -1.35 20.31 3.57
N LEU A 49 -1.11 20.21 4.88
CA LEU A 49 -0.52 19.01 5.49
C LEU A 49 -1.40 17.78 5.31
N GLU A 50 -2.71 17.89 5.56
CA GLU A 50 -3.68 16.81 5.35
C GLU A 50 -3.77 16.38 3.88
N LEU A 51 -3.72 17.33 2.95
CA LEU A 51 -3.67 17.04 1.51
C LEU A 51 -2.39 16.32 1.09
N ALA A 52 -1.24 16.69 1.67
CA ALA A 52 0.04 16.06 1.39
C ALA A 52 0.25 14.72 2.13
N ALA A 53 -0.48 14.50 3.24
CA ALA A 53 -0.27 13.36 4.13
C ALA A 53 -0.30 11.99 3.43
N PRO A 54 -1.23 11.69 2.50
CA PRO A 54 -1.22 10.41 1.77
C PRO A 54 0.05 10.20 0.94
N GLY A 55 0.53 11.26 0.28
CA GLY A 55 1.76 11.22 -0.50
C GLY A 55 2.99 11.02 0.39
N LEU A 56 3.08 11.80 1.48
CA LEU A 56 4.20 11.71 2.41
C LEU A 56 4.28 10.33 3.08
N ARG A 57 3.15 9.77 3.52
CA ARG A 57 3.07 8.40 4.08
C ARG A 57 3.54 7.34 3.07
N HIS A 58 3.20 7.49 1.79
CA HIS A 58 3.69 6.59 0.75
C HIS A 58 5.21 6.64 0.63
N PHE A 59 5.82 7.82 0.52
CA PHE A 59 7.28 7.94 0.40
C PHE A 59 8.03 7.42 1.63
N LEU A 60 7.51 7.63 2.84
CA LEU A 60 8.09 7.09 4.07
C LEU A 60 8.05 5.56 4.11
N THR A 61 6.97 4.94 3.63
CA THR A 61 6.82 3.48 3.62
C THR A 61 7.44 2.80 2.41
N ARG A 62 7.69 3.54 1.33
CA ARG A 62 8.26 3.07 0.05
C ARG A 62 9.63 2.44 0.23
N ARG A 63 10.55 3.09 0.96
CA ARG A 63 11.92 2.57 1.18
C ARG A 63 11.90 1.16 1.77
N GLY A 64 11.16 0.97 2.86
CA GLY A 64 11.05 -0.34 3.49
C GLY A 64 10.24 -1.36 2.67
N THR A 65 9.48 -0.92 1.67
CA THR A 65 8.78 -1.81 0.74
C THR A 65 9.73 -2.30 -0.35
N LEU A 66 10.54 -1.40 -0.92
CA LEU A 66 11.60 -1.74 -1.88
C LEU A 66 12.64 -2.68 -1.28
N GLU A 67 13.11 -2.40 -0.07
CA GLU A 67 14.07 -3.25 0.64
C GLU A 67 13.56 -4.70 0.78
N LEU A 68 12.26 -4.88 1.04
CA LEU A 68 11.64 -6.20 1.13
C LEU A 68 11.52 -6.91 -0.23
N ILE A 69 11.29 -6.16 -1.31
CA ILE A 69 11.18 -6.69 -2.67
C ILE A 69 12.57 -7.07 -3.20
N GLU A 70 13.60 -6.27 -2.92
CA GLU A 70 14.98 -6.52 -3.32
C GLU A 70 15.57 -7.71 -2.56
N ARG A 71 15.23 -7.85 -1.27
CA ARG A 71 15.81 -8.89 -0.41
C ARG A 71 15.15 -10.26 -0.58
N PHE A 72 13.87 -10.32 -0.95
CA PHE A 72 13.12 -11.57 -1.01
C PHE A 72 12.47 -11.78 -2.38
N PRO A 73 12.70 -12.93 -3.04
CA PRO A 73 12.05 -13.22 -4.30
C PRO A 73 10.54 -13.35 -4.13
N TRP A 74 9.80 -12.87 -5.13
CA TRP A 74 8.35 -13.02 -5.18
C TRP A 74 7.96 -14.49 -5.31
N ARG A 75 7.12 -14.96 -4.38
CA ARG A 75 6.54 -16.32 -4.43
C ARG A 75 5.02 -16.28 -4.47
N PRO A 76 4.38 -17.10 -5.32
CA PRO A 76 2.94 -17.27 -5.28
C PRO A 76 2.55 -18.06 -4.03
N VAL A 77 1.47 -17.64 -3.37
CA VAL A 77 0.88 -18.33 -2.22
C VAL A 77 -0.62 -18.47 -2.41
N SER A 78 -1.12 -19.65 -2.05
CA SER A 78 -2.56 -19.91 -1.96
C SER A 78 -3.10 -19.29 -0.68
N VAL A 79 -4.11 -18.44 -0.82
CA VAL A 79 -4.69 -17.68 0.29
C VAL A 79 -6.22 -17.79 0.30
N SER A 80 -6.77 -17.87 1.51
CA SER A 80 -8.21 -17.82 1.76
C SER A 80 -8.52 -16.74 2.79
N PHE A 81 -9.70 -16.10 2.69
CA PHE A 81 -10.12 -15.11 3.68
C PHE A 81 -10.48 -15.81 4.99
N VAL A 82 -9.97 -15.32 6.11
CA VAL A 82 -10.32 -15.83 7.44
C VAL A 82 -11.76 -15.44 7.76
N ALA A 83 -12.63 -16.45 7.93
CA ALA A 83 -14.03 -16.24 8.31
C ALA A 83 -14.12 -15.63 9.73
N GLY A 84 -15.12 -14.76 9.95
CA GLY A 84 -15.38 -14.16 11.26
C GLY A 84 -14.47 -12.98 11.66
N ARG A 85 -13.39 -12.68 10.92
CA ARG A 85 -12.63 -11.43 11.10
C ARG A 85 -13.19 -10.33 10.21
N ARG A 86 -13.25 -9.10 10.74
CA ARG A 86 -13.89 -7.94 10.07
C ARG A 86 -13.24 -7.69 8.72
N ILE A 87 -14.00 -7.90 7.64
CA ILE A 87 -13.58 -7.63 6.26
C ILE A 87 -13.87 -6.16 5.98
N GLY A 88 -12.89 -5.28 6.24
CA GLY A 88 -12.98 -3.84 6.00
C GLY A 88 -11.94 -3.39 4.98
N ARG A 89 -11.28 -2.24 5.23
CA ARG A 89 -10.00 -1.92 4.55
C ARG A 89 -8.95 -2.97 4.88
N GLN A 90 -8.92 -3.45 6.12
CA GLN A 90 -8.02 -4.51 6.55
C GLN A 90 -8.50 -5.88 6.07
N ALA A 91 -7.57 -6.74 5.68
CA ALA A 91 -7.85 -8.11 5.27
C ALA A 91 -6.98 -9.09 6.06
N TYR A 92 -7.60 -10.17 6.54
CA TYR A 92 -6.94 -11.30 7.17
C TYR A 92 -7.04 -12.49 6.23
N LEU A 93 -5.89 -12.96 5.79
CA LEU A 93 -5.76 -14.07 4.85
C LEU A 93 -5.05 -15.23 5.56
N ARG A 94 -5.58 -16.44 5.42
CA ARG A 94 -4.89 -17.67 5.79
C ARG A 94 -4.12 -18.16 4.57
N VAL A 95 -2.84 -18.44 4.76
CA VAL A 95 -1.99 -19.08 3.76
C VAL A 95 -2.16 -20.59 3.93
N GLU A 96 -2.38 -21.36 2.87
CA GLU A 96 -2.65 -22.81 2.98
C GLU A 96 -1.48 -23.57 3.63
N ASP A 97 -0.24 -23.24 3.23
CA ASP A 97 0.99 -23.88 3.72
C ASP A 97 1.57 -23.23 4.99
N SER A 98 0.79 -22.44 5.73
CA SER A 98 1.25 -21.79 6.95
C SER A 98 0.20 -21.75 8.03
N GLU A 99 0.60 -22.04 9.26
CA GLU A 99 -0.25 -21.85 10.44
C GLU A 99 -0.49 -20.38 10.77
N LYS A 100 0.31 -19.47 10.19
CA LYS A 100 0.23 -18.03 10.45
C LYS A 100 -0.75 -17.35 9.50
N HIS A 101 -1.41 -16.31 10.02
CA HIS A 101 -2.28 -15.46 9.22
C HIS A 101 -1.49 -14.28 8.63
N LEU A 102 -1.85 -13.92 7.41
CA LEU A 102 -1.39 -12.73 6.72
C LEU A 102 -2.36 -11.57 6.97
N ARG A 103 -1.90 -10.55 7.69
CA ARG A 103 -2.64 -9.31 7.90
C ARG A 103 -2.21 -8.27 6.89
N LEU A 104 -3.16 -7.82 6.07
CA LEU A 104 -2.99 -6.70 5.16
C LEU A 104 -3.71 -5.47 5.73
N PRO A 105 -3.04 -4.32 5.91
CA PRO A 105 -3.65 -3.12 6.46
C PRO A 105 -4.69 -2.51 5.51
N GLU A 106 -4.49 -2.69 4.22
CA GLU A 106 -5.38 -2.19 3.19
C GLU A 106 -5.45 -3.18 2.03
N LEU A 107 -6.67 -3.58 1.65
CA LEU A 107 -6.97 -4.36 0.45
C LEU A 107 -8.20 -3.77 -0.25
N PRO A 108 -8.03 -3.12 -1.43
CA PRO A 108 -9.13 -2.58 -2.22
C PRO A 108 -10.16 -3.65 -2.57
N GLU A 109 -11.43 -3.27 -2.69
CA GLU A 109 -12.51 -4.21 -2.97
C GLU A 109 -12.29 -5.00 -4.26
N ARG A 110 -11.81 -4.34 -5.34
CA ARG A 110 -11.44 -5.03 -6.59
C ARG A 110 -10.36 -6.10 -6.38
N ALA A 111 -9.37 -5.81 -5.52
CA ALA A 111 -8.33 -6.78 -5.17
C ALA A 111 -8.92 -7.94 -4.35
N ARG A 112 -9.90 -7.66 -3.46
CA ARG A 112 -10.60 -8.70 -2.70
C ARG A 112 -11.36 -9.65 -3.60
N VAL A 113 -12.12 -9.12 -4.56
CA VAL A 113 -12.87 -9.93 -5.52
C VAL A 113 -11.90 -10.82 -6.30
N LEU A 114 -10.81 -10.25 -6.80
CA LEU A 114 -9.77 -11.00 -7.50
C LEU A 114 -9.16 -12.12 -6.64
N VAL A 115 -8.81 -11.84 -5.39
CA VAL A 115 -8.27 -12.84 -4.45
C VAL A 115 -9.32 -13.90 -4.09
N ARG A 116 -10.60 -13.54 -3.96
CA ARG A 116 -11.68 -14.52 -3.71
C ARG A 116 -11.82 -15.52 -4.86
N HIS A 117 -11.73 -15.05 -6.10
CA HIS A 117 -11.84 -15.90 -7.29
C HIS A 117 -10.57 -16.70 -7.53
N THR A 118 -9.40 -16.08 -7.43
CA THR A 118 -8.13 -16.73 -7.80
C THR A 118 -7.52 -17.54 -6.66
N ARG A 119 -7.87 -17.22 -5.41
CA ARG A 119 -7.23 -17.74 -4.18
C ARG A 119 -5.71 -17.62 -4.18
N ARG A 120 -5.17 -16.69 -4.96
CA ARG A 120 -3.73 -16.53 -5.16
C ARG A 120 -3.29 -15.12 -4.85
N MET A 121 -2.14 -15.02 -4.21
CA MET A 121 -1.46 -13.77 -3.95
C MET A 121 0.04 -13.98 -4.11
N TRP A 122 0.76 -12.94 -4.51
CA TRP A 122 2.23 -12.97 -4.56
C TRP A 122 2.76 -12.25 -3.35
N ILE A 123 3.74 -12.85 -2.68
CA ILE A 123 4.36 -12.26 -1.50
C ILE A 123 5.88 -12.19 -1.64
N ALA A 124 6.47 -11.16 -1.04
CA ALA A 124 7.90 -11.01 -0.79
C ALA A 124 8.13 -10.86 0.73
N GLY A 125 9.09 -11.60 1.29
CA GLY A 125 9.26 -11.81 2.73
C GLY A 125 8.74 -13.19 3.18
N PRO A 126 8.48 -13.41 4.49
CA PRO A 126 8.61 -12.48 5.59
C PRO A 126 10.06 -12.20 5.99
N ASP A 127 10.30 -10.96 6.41
CA ASP A 127 11.51 -10.58 7.15
C ASP A 127 11.42 -11.05 8.62
N GLU A 128 12.52 -10.97 9.38
CA GLU A 128 12.61 -11.42 10.79
C GLU A 128 11.53 -10.78 11.70
N ARG A 129 11.10 -9.56 11.36
CA ARG A 129 10.04 -8.83 12.08
C ARG A 129 8.61 -9.23 11.66
N GLY A 130 8.47 -10.25 10.80
CA GLY A 130 7.22 -10.71 10.22
C GLY A 130 6.64 -9.78 9.14
N ARG A 131 7.44 -8.86 8.59
CA ARG A 131 7.00 -7.88 7.58
C ARG A 131 6.98 -8.54 6.21
N VAL A 132 5.94 -8.33 5.43
CA VAL A 132 5.78 -8.88 4.08
C VAL A 132 5.26 -7.83 3.14
N VAL A 133 5.54 -7.97 1.85
CA VAL A 133 4.88 -7.22 0.80
C VAL A 133 4.00 -8.18 0.04
N ALA A 134 2.76 -7.80 -0.19
CA ALA A 134 1.77 -8.59 -0.90
C ALA A 134 1.29 -7.84 -2.13
N MET A 135 1.12 -8.57 -3.23
CA MET A 135 0.55 -8.04 -4.47
C MET A 135 -0.35 -9.06 -5.14
N THR A 136 -1.21 -8.57 -6.04
CA THR A 136 -2.08 -9.41 -6.87
C THR A 136 -1.67 -9.28 -8.33
N ARG A 137 -1.64 -10.39 -9.08
CA ARG A 137 -1.47 -10.36 -10.53
C ARG A 137 -2.81 -10.04 -11.20
N GLY A 138 -2.87 -9.01 -12.03
CA GLY A 138 -4.08 -8.58 -12.75
C GLY A 138 -4.72 -7.30 -12.21
N LEU A 139 -4.37 -6.87 -10.99
CA LEU A 139 -4.70 -5.55 -10.48
C LEU A 139 -3.44 -4.89 -9.93
N ALA A 140 -3.16 -3.66 -10.38
CA ALA A 140 -2.02 -2.88 -9.90
C ALA A 140 -2.25 -2.48 -8.44
N PHE A 141 -1.90 -3.39 -7.54
CA PHE A 141 -2.08 -3.28 -6.11
C PHE A 141 -0.91 -3.95 -5.40
N LEU A 142 -0.28 -3.18 -4.52
CA LEU A 142 0.85 -3.60 -3.70
C LEU A 142 0.67 -3.01 -2.31
N THR A 143 0.81 -3.84 -1.28
CA THR A 143 0.64 -3.40 0.12
C THR A 143 1.66 -4.08 1.01
N ARG A 144 2.07 -3.37 2.06
CA ARG A 144 2.92 -3.93 3.11
C ARG A 144 2.05 -4.57 4.18
N GLY A 145 2.10 -5.88 4.28
CA GLY A 145 1.43 -6.67 5.29
C GLY A 145 2.35 -7.07 6.45
N ARG A 146 1.75 -7.83 7.37
CA ARG A 146 2.47 -8.49 8.45
C ARG A 146 1.94 -9.91 8.64
N VAL A 147 2.83 -10.85 8.89
CA VAL A 147 2.50 -12.18 9.37
C VAL A 147 2.20 -12.08 10.86
N ILE A 148 1.07 -12.63 11.27
CA ILE A 148 0.60 -12.68 12.65
C ILE A 148 0.31 -14.14 13.02
N ASP A 149 0.52 -14.48 14.28
CA ASP A 149 0.10 -15.79 14.78
C ASP A 149 -1.43 -15.88 14.82
N ARG A 150 -1.93 -17.12 14.85
CA ARG A 150 -3.32 -17.47 14.56
C ARG A 150 -4.33 -16.73 15.45
#